data_AF-A0A2V9BA10-F1
#
_entry.id   AF-A0A2V9BA10-F1
#
_cell.length_a   1.000
_cell.length_b   1.000
_cell.length_c   1.000
_cell.angle_alpha   90.00
_cell.angle_beta   90.00
_cell.angle_gamma   90.00
#
_symmetry.space_group_name_H-M   'P 1'
#
loop_
_entity.id
_entity.type
_entity.pdbx_description
1 polymer ?
#
loop_
_entity_poly.entity_id
_entity_poly.type
_entity_poly.pdbx_seq_one_letter_code
_entity_poly.pdbx_strand_id
1 'polypeptide(L)'
;MAETPRYAHLVALLFLGSAFVISICVLVAAVAMISKSVHIRKCAAAGAALTGIGYVALLFAVALASRDTTLPPGNSKYFCEADCHIAYSIESVTEASTLGPETKPITAQGR
;
A
#
# COMPACT_ATOMS: atom_id res chain seq x y z
N MET A 1 -2.16 -24.29 3.92
CA MET A 1 -2.02 -24.33 2.44
C MET A 1 -1.58 -22.94 2.03
N ALA A 2 -0.42 -22.78 1.39
CA ALA A 2 0.13 -21.46 1.11
C ALA A 2 -0.69 -20.75 0.02
N GLU A 3 -1.34 -19.63 0.34
CA GLU A 3 -1.97 -18.77 -0.66
C GLU A 3 -0.92 -17.82 -1.22
N THR A 4 -0.39 -18.14 -2.40
CA THR A 4 0.39 -17.17 -3.17
C THR A 4 -0.59 -16.22 -3.86
N PRO A 5 -0.45 -14.89 -3.68
CA PRO A 5 -1.33 -13.94 -4.34
C PRO A 5 -1.07 -13.99 -5.85
N ARG A 6 -2.08 -14.44 -6.61
CA ARG A 6 -2.08 -14.62 -8.08
C ARG A 6 -1.59 -13.39 -8.87
N TYR A 7 -1.59 -12.22 -8.25
CA TYR A 7 -1.32 -10.92 -8.88
C TYR A 7 -0.04 -10.23 -8.42
N ALA A 8 0.80 -10.86 -7.61
CA ALA A 8 2.02 -10.25 -7.03
C ALA A 8 2.88 -9.49 -8.06
N HIS A 9 3.14 -10.11 -9.22
CA HIS A 9 3.94 -9.54 -10.29
C HIS A 9 3.28 -8.31 -10.94
N LEU A 10 1.95 -8.32 -11.11
CA LEU A 10 1.23 -7.17 -11.65
C LEU A 10 1.27 -5.99 -10.67
N VAL A 11 1.17 -6.26 -9.37
CA VAL A 11 1.23 -5.21 -8.36
C VAL A 11 2.63 -4.58 -8.30
N ALA A 12 3.69 -5.39 -8.34
CA ALA A 12 5.06 -4.89 -8.44
C ALA A 12 5.30 -4.04 -9.69
N LEU A 13 4.83 -4.50 -10.87
CA LEU A 13 4.93 -3.73 -12.13
C LEU A 13 4.13 -2.43 -12.07
N LEU A 14 2.95 -2.44 -11.46
CA LEU A 14 2.12 -1.26 -11.28
C LEU A 14 2.77 -0.24 -10.32
N PHE A 15 3.40 -0.74 -9.25
CA PHE A 15 4.17 0.08 -8.31
C PHE A 15 5.37 0.73 -9.02
N LEU A 16 6.22 -0.04 -9.71
CA LEU A 16 7.36 0.50 -10.45
C LEU A 16 6.91 1.46 -11.57
N GLY A 17 5.86 1.10 -12.31
CA GLY A 17 5.32 1.92 -13.39
C GLY A 17 4.79 3.26 -12.88
N SER A 18 4.03 3.26 -11.77
CA SER A 18 3.54 4.51 -11.17
C SER A 18 4.68 5.37 -10.61
N ALA A 19 5.68 4.77 -9.96
CA ALA A 19 6.87 5.49 -9.50
C ALA A 19 7.65 6.15 -10.66
N PHE A 20 7.79 5.44 -11.78
CA PHE A 20 8.43 5.96 -12.99
C PHE A 20 7.65 7.14 -13.59
N VAL A 21 6.33 7.02 -13.75
CA VAL A 21 5.48 8.10 -14.29
C VAL A 21 5.53 9.33 -13.38
N ILE A 22 5.44 9.15 -12.05
CA ILE A 22 5.55 10.26 -11.08
C ILE A 22 6.93 10.93 -11.20
N SER A 23 8.01 10.15 -11.32
CA SER A 23 9.37 10.67 -11.48
C SER A 23 9.50 11.53 -12.75
N ILE A 24 8.93 11.09 -13.87
CA ILE A 24 8.87 11.89 -15.10
C ILE A 24 8.07 13.18 -14.87
N CYS A 25 6.90 13.12 -14.24
CA CYS A 25 6.09 14.31 -13.96
C CYS A 25 6.85 15.32 -13.10
N VAL A 26 7.58 14.88 -12.07
CA VAL A 26 8.43 15.74 -11.23
C VAL A 26 9.54 16.39 -12.06
N LEU A 27 10.19 15.63 -12.94
CA LEU A 27 11.26 16.14 -13.78
C LEU A 27 10.75 17.16 -14.81
N VAL A 28 9.61 16.89 -15.44
CA VAL A 28 8.93 17.84 -16.33
C VAL A 28 8.50 19.10 -15.58
N ALA A 29 7.98 18.97 -14.35
CA ALA A 29 7.63 20.11 -13.52
C ALA A 29 8.85 20.96 -13.14
N ALA A 30 9.98 20.32 -12.78
CA ALA A 30 11.24 21.01 -12.50
C ALA A 30 11.73 21.81 -13.71
N VAL A 31 11.73 21.19 -14.90
CA VAL A 31 12.07 21.87 -16.17
C VAL A 31 11.10 23.01 -16.44
N ALA A 32 9.80 22.81 -16.22
CA ALA A 32 8.78 23.82 -16.43
C ALA A 32 8.97 25.05 -15.52
N MET A 33 9.39 24.85 -14.26
CA MET A 33 9.66 25.93 -13.31
C MET A 33 10.86 26.79 -13.73
N ILE A 34 11.89 26.17 -14.33
CA ILE A 34 13.09 26.87 -14.80
C ILE A 34 12.83 27.52 -16.18
N SER A 35 11.95 26.92 -16.99
CA SER A 35 11.62 27.43 -18.31
C SER A 35 10.76 28.71 -18.25
N LYS A 36 11.04 29.68 -19.12
CA LYS A 36 10.16 30.86 -19.31
C LYS A 36 8.94 30.59 -20.20
N SER A 37 8.79 29.37 -20.72
CA SER A 37 7.73 29.04 -21.68
C SER A 37 6.42 28.72 -20.99
N VAL A 38 5.38 29.50 -21.30
CA VAL A 38 4.02 29.29 -20.80
C VAL A 38 3.44 27.96 -21.30
N HIS A 39 3.81 27.51 -22.50
CA HIS A 39 3.35 26.22 -23.04
C HIS A 39 3.87 25.04 -22.23
N ILE A 40 5.15 25.05 -21.85
CA ILE A 40 5.76 23.97 -21.04
C ILE A 40 5.08 23.92 -19.66
N ARG A 41 4.83 25.08 -19.03
CA ARG A 41 4.13 25.16 -17.74
C ARG A 41 2.70 24.64 -17.81
N LYS A 42 1.96 24.97 -18.88
CA LYS A 42 0.59 24.44 -19.10
C LYS A 42 0.60 22.92 -19.30
N CYS A 43 1.50 22.40 -20.13
CA CYS A 43 1.63 20.95 -20.34
C CYS A 43 2.02 20.23 -19.05
N ALA A 44 2.96 20.77 -18.28
CA ALA A 44 3.37 20.20 -17.00
C ALA A 44 2.21 20.18 -15.99
N ALA A 45 1.44 21.27 -15.89
CA ALA A 45 0.28 21.35 -15.01
C ALA A 45 -0.82 20.36 -15.42
N ALA A 46 -1.13 20.27 -16.71
CA ALA A 46 -2.11 19.32 -17.24
C ALA A 46 -1.67 17.87 -17.02
N GLY A 47 -0.39 17.57 -17.28
CA GLY A 47 0.18 16.24 -17.04
C GLY A 47 0.13 15.84 -15.58
N ALA A 48 0.54 16.74 -14.67
CA ALA A 48 0.47 16.49 -13.23
C ALA A 48 -0.98 16.27 -12.75
N ALA A 49 -1.94 17.07 -13.23
CA ALA A 49 -3.35 16.90 -12.88
C ALA A 49 -3.89 15.55 -13.38
N LEU A 50 -3.59 15.17 -14.62
CA LEU A 50 -4.05 13.91 -15.21
C LEU A 50 -3.46 12.71 -14.48
N THR A 51 -2.15 12.73 -14.19
CA THR A 51 -1.48 11.67 -13.42
C THR A 51 -2.05 11.57 -12.01
N GLY A 52 -2.26 12.71 -11.33
CA GLY A 52 -2.83 12.74 -10.00
C GLY A 52 -4.25 12.16 -9.94
N ILE A 53 -5.14 12.60 -10.84
CA ILE A 53 -6.51 12.09 -10.95
C ILE A 53 -6.50 10.59 -11.28
N GLY A 54 -5.68 10.19 -12.25
CA GLY A 54 -5.55 8.78 -12.65
C GLY A 54 -5.08 7.89 -11.50
N TYR A 55 -4.08 8.34 -10.74
CA TYR A 55 -3.56 7.61 -9.59
C TYR A 55 -4.59 7.48 -8.46
N VAL A 56 -5.29 8.57 -8.14
CA VAL A 56 -6.37 8.54 -7.14
C VAL A 56 -7.50 7.61 -7.56
N ALA A 57 -7.94 7.69 -8.82
CA ALA A 57 -8.98 6.80 -9.35
C ALA A 57 -8.56 5.33 -9.28
N LEU A 58 -7.29 5.04 -9.57
CA LEU A 58 -6.75 3.69 -9.51
C LEU A 58 -6.70 3.17 -8.07
N LEU A 59 -6.18 3.97 -7.13
CA LEU A 59 -6.18 3.61 -5.70
C LEU A 59 -7.60 3.39 -5.17
N PHE A 60 -8.54 4.24 -5.57
CA PHE A 60 -9.94 4.12 -5.19
C PHE A 60 -10.57 2.83 -5.72
N ALA A 61 -10.31 2.48 -6.99
CA ALA A 61 -10.78 1.23 -7.58
C ALA A 61 -10.20 0.00 -6.87
N VAL A 62 -8.90 0.02 -6.53
CA VAL A 62 -8.27 -1.07 -5.78
C VAL A 62 -8.83 -1.17 -4.37
N ALA A 63 -9.03 -0.04 -3.68
CA ALA A 63 -9.62 -0.02 -2.35
C ALA A 63 -11.05 -0.61 -2.34
N LEU A 64 -11.86 -0.30 -3.36
CA LEU A 64 -13.19 -0.86 -3.55
C LEU A 64 -13.17 -2.37 -3.87
N ALA A 65 -12.17 -2.82 -4.62
CA ALA A 65 -12.04 -4.23 -5.00
C ALA A 65 -11.35 -5.09 -3.92
N SER A 66 -10.61 -4.47 -3.01
CA SER A 66 -9.88 -5.16 -1.95
C SER A 66 -10.84 -5.79 -0.94
N ARG A 67 -10.55 -7.04 -0.55
CA ARG A 67 -11.26 -7.74 0.51
C ARG A 67 -10.28 -8.06 1.62
N ASP A 68 -10.63 -7.73 2.85
CA ASP A 68 -9.88 -8.16 4.01
C ASP A 68 -10.13 -9.64 4.27
N THR A 69 -9.07 -10.43 4.30
CA THR A 69 -9.11 -11.85 4.66
C THR A 69 -8.37 -12.03 5.98
N THR A 70 -9.08 -12.43 7.03
CA THR A 70 -8.47 -12.80 8.31
C THR A 70 -7.95 -14.23 8.22
N LEU A 71 -6.64 -14.39 8.32
CA LEU A 71 -6.00 -15.71 8.38
C LEU A 71 -6.06 -16.23 9.83
N PRO A 72 -6.52 -17.48 10.06
CA PRO A 72 -6.46 -18.06 11.39
C PRO A 72 -5.00 -18.36 11.79
N PRO A 73 -4.70 -18.48 13.10
CA PRO A 73 -3.39 -18.91 13.59
C PRO A 73 -2.92 -20.19 12.90
N GLY A 74 -1.62 -20.30 12.66
CA GLY A 74 -0.98 -21.39 11.94
C GLY A 74 -0.94 -21.23 10.41
N ASN A 75 -1.72 -20.31 9.83
CA ASN A 75 -1.61 -19.99 8.41
C ASN A 75 -0.54 -18.91 8.14
N SER A 76 0.26 -19.14 7.10
CA SER A 76 1.34 -18.24 6.70
C SER A 76 0.83 -17.16 5.74
N LYS A 77 1.15 -15.90 6.05
CA LYS A 77 1.02 -14.75 5.16
C LYS A 77 2.36 -14.48 4.49
N TYR A 78 2.35 -14.42 3.16
CA TYR A 78 3.54 -14.12 2.36
C TYR A 78 3.54 -12.64 1.96
N PHE A 79 4.69 -11.98 2.04
CA PHE A 79 4.87 -10.60 1.55
C PHE A 79 5.30 -10.57 0.08
N CYS A 80 4.47 -11.08 -0.81
CA CYS A 80 4.79 -11.18 -2.23
C CYS A 80 4.89 -9.84 -2.99
N GLU A 81 4.72 -8.69 -2.33
CA GLU A 81 4.82 -7.37 -2.96
C GLU A 81 6.27 -6.98 -3.32
N ALA A 82 7.21 -7.26 -2.41
CA ALA A 82 8.62 -6.91 -2.55
C ALA A 82 9.55 -8.11 -2.39
N ASP A 83 9.17 -9.10 -1.56
CA ASP A 83 9.95 -10.32 -1.37
C ASP A 83 9.05 -11.52 -1.09
N CYS A 84 8.85 -12.35 -2.11
CA CYS A 84 8.11 -13.59 -1.99
C CYS A 84 8.79 -14.64 -1.09
N HIS A 85 10.03 -14.44 -0.63
CA HIS A 85 10.73 -15.38 0.25
C HIS A 85 10.39 -15.20 1.73
N ILE A 86 9.79 -14.07 2.13
CA ILE A 86 9.43 -13.82 3.52
C ILE A 86 7.98 -14.23 3.77
N ALA A 87 7.82 -15.19 4.67
CA ALA A 87 6.54 -15.68 5.16
C ALA A 87 6.51 -15.65 6.70
N TYR A 88 5.37 -15.26 7.26
CA TYR A 88 5.15 -15.27 8.70
C TYR A 88 3.79 -15.88 8.99
N SER A 89 3.73 -16.70 10.04
CA SER A 89 2.48 -17.22 10.59
C SER A 89 2.39 -16.80 12.05
N ILE A 90 1.18 -16.60 12.53
CA ILE A 90 0.93 -16.43 13.96
C ILE A 90 0.75 -17.81 14.55
N GLU A 91 1.68 -18.28 15.38
CA GLU A 91 1.62 -19.61 15.98
C GLU A 91 0.51 -19.71 17.03
N SER A 92 0.40 -18.71 17.92
CA SER A 92 -0.68 -18.59 18.89
C SER A 92 -0.95 -17.13 19.23
N VAL A 93 -2.18 -16.85 19.65
CA VAL A 93 -2.59 -15.57 20.23
C VAL A 93 -3.08 -15.86 21.63
N THR A 94 -2.44 -15.29 22.64
CA THR A 94 -2.94 -15.33 24.01
C THR A 94 -3.68 -14.02 24.26
N GLU A 95 -4.99 -14.09 24.41
CA GLU A 95 -5.79 -12.93 24.78
C GLU A 95 -5.59 -12.67 26.27
N ALA A 96 -4.82 -11.63 26.61
CA ALA A 96 -4.64 -11.23 27.99
C ALA A 96 -5.93 -10.53 28.46
N SER A 97 -6.76 -11.24 29.22
CA SER A 97 -7.95 -10.65 29.84
C SER A 97 -7.62 -9.77 31.05
N THR A 98 -6.36 -9.45 31.32
CA THR A 98 -5.94 -8.67 32.48
C THR A 98 -5.22 -7.40 32.06
N LEU A 99 -5.78 -6.25 32.46
CA LEU A 99 -5.20 -4.93 32.32
C LEU A 99 -4.69 -4.47 33.69
N GLY A 100 -3.49 -3.89 33.73
CA GLY A 100 -2.91 -3.31 34.96
C GLY A 100 -1.57 -3.93 35.38
N PRO A 101 -0.87 -3.31 36.35
CA PRO A 101 0.39 -3.83 36.89
C PRO A 101 0.20 -5.19 37.58
N GLU A 102 1.23 -6.05 37.62
CA GLU A 102 1.17 -7.41 38.19
C GLU A 102 0.62 -7.46 39.63
N THR A 103 0.75 -6.36 40.37
CA THR A 103 0.28 -6.22 41.74
C THR A 103 -1.24 -6.02 41.86
N LYS A 104 -1.94 -5.72 40.75
CA LYS A 104 -3.40 -5.52 40.74
C LYS A 104 -4.00 -5.73 39.34
N PRO A 105 -4.02 -6.97 38.81
CA PRO A 105 -4.63 -7.26 37.52
C PRO A 105 -6.15 -7.03 37.58
N ILE A 106 -6.68 -6.29 36.61
CA ILE A 106 -8.12 -6.04 36.43
C ILE A 106 -8.59 -6.88 35.25
N THR A 107 -9.60 -7.73 35.45
CA THR A 107 -10.16 -8.53 34.37
C THR A 107 -10.94 -7.63 33.40
N ALA A 108 -10.51 -7.57 32.14
CA ALA A 108 -11.23 -6.94 31.05
C ALA A 108 -12.45 -7.79 30.68
N GLN A 109 -13.65 -7.34 31.05
CA GLN A 109 -14.89 -7.88 30.50
C GLN A 109 -15.15 -7.20 29.15
N GLY A 110 -14.64 -7.81 28.07
CA GLY A 110 -15.11 -7.52 26.72
C GLY A 110 -16.53 -8.06 26.54
N ARG A 111 -17.40 -7.27 25.89
CA ARG A 111 -18.77 -7.65 25.54
C ARG A 111 -18.84 -8.17 24.12
#